data_AF-D6V0A3-F1
#
_entry.id   AF-D6V0A3-F1
#
_cell.length_a   1.000
_cell.length_b   1.000
_cell.length_c   1.000
_cell.angle_alpha   90.00
_cell.angle_beta   90.00
_cell.angle_gamma   90.00
#
_symmetry.space_group_name_H-M   'P 1'
#
loop_
_entity.id
_entity.type
_entity.pdbx_description
1 polymer ?
#
loop_
_entity_poly.entity_id
_entity_poly.type
_entity_poly.pdbx_seq_one_letter_code
_entity_poly.pdbx_strand_id
1 'polypeptide(L)' 'MRIGPSFIKIGKAILYPVSELDRWDKFNLVVCRPSRSLSLEEYASAG' A
#
# COMPACT_ATOMS: atom_id res chain seq x y z
N MET A 1 14.07 0.31 -17.26
CA MET A 1 13.94 0.65 -15.83
C MET A 1 12.90 -0.27 -15.20
N ARG A 2 13.20 -0.85 -14.03
CA ARG A 2 12.28 -1.69 -13.27
C ARG A 2 11.58 -0.82 -12.23
N ILE A 3 10.25 -0.86 -12.16
CA ILE A 3 9.46 -0.18 -11.14
C ILE A 3 8.98 -1.24 -10.15
N GLY A 4 9.35 -1.08 -8.88
CA GLY A 4 8.94 -1.97 -7.79
C GLY A 4 9.97 -3.04 -7.37
N PRO A 5 9.67 -3.76 -6.27
CA PRO A 5 10.60 -4.68 -5.61
C PRO A 5 10.78 -5.98 -6.40
N SER A 6 11.79 -6.76 -6.04
CA SER A 6 12.00 -8.13 -6.52
C SER A 6 10.77 -9.00 -6.29
N PHE A 7 10.46 -9.89 -7.22
CA PHE A 7 9.33 -10.80 -7.07
C PHE A 7 9.65 -12.16 -7.66
N ILE A 8 8.96 -13.17 -7.13
CA ILE A 8 8.96 -14.55 -7.64
C ILE A 8 7.53 -14.90 -8.03
N LYS A 9 7.35 -15.48 -9.22
CA LYS A 9 6.05 -15.95 -9.70
C LYS A 9 5.91 -17.44 -9.45
N ILE A 10 4.84 -17.85 -8.78
CA ILE A 10 4.50 -19.25 -8.53
C ILE A 10 3.07 -19.50 -9.03
N GLY A 11 2.95 -20.08 -10.24
CA GLY A 11 1.67 -20.23 -10.92
C GLY A 11 1.00 -18.87 -11.15
N LYS A 12 -0.13 -18.64 -10.46
CA LYS A 12 -0.89 -17.38 -10.49
C LYS A 12 -0.50 -16.40 -9.38
N ALA A 13 0.32 -16.83 -8.41
CA ALA A 13 0.73 -16.00 -7.29
C ALA A 13 2.03 -15.22 -7.60
N ILE A 14 2.12 -14.01 -7.06
CA ILE A 14 3.32 -13.17 -7.05
C ILE A 14 3.73 -13.00 -5.60
N LEU A 15 4.97 -13.35 -5.27
CA LEU A 15 5.54 -13.21 -3.94
C LEU A 15 6.65 -12.17 -3.98
N TYR A 16 6.65 -11.28 -2.99
CA TYR A 16 7.69 -10.29 -2.76
C TYR A 16 8.52 -10.68 -1.53
N PRO A 17 9.85 -10.50 -1.54
CA PRO A 17 10.65 -10.59 -0.33
C PRO A 17 10.18 -9.53 0.67
N VAL A 18 9.85 -9.95 1.90
CA VAL A 18 9.27 -9.06 2.93
C VAL A 18 10.13 -7.83 3.18
N SER A 19 11.45 -8.00 3.28
CA SER A 19 12.40 -6.91 3.53
C SER A 19 12.46 -5.88 2.41
N GLU A 20 12.30 -6.31 1.15
CA GLU A 20 12.34 -5.41 -0.01
C GLU A 20 10.99 -4.72 -0.22
N LEU A 21 9.89 -5.44 0.03
CA LEU A 21 8.54 -4.88 0.00
C LEU A 21 8.38 -3.76 1.03
N ASP A 22 8.84 -3.99 2.27
CA ASP A 22 8.78 -3.00 3.35
C ASP A 22 9.61 -1.74 3.05
N ARG A 23 10.84 -1.92 2.52
CA ARG A 23 11.65 -0.79 2.06
C ARG A 23 10.95 -0.04 0.95
N TRP A 24 10.41 -0.77 -0.02
CA TRP A 24 9.73 -0.16 -1.15
C TRP A 24 8.51 0.65 -0.69
N ASP A 25 7.68 0.11 0.20
CA ASP A 25 6.55 0.82 0.79
C ASP A 25 6.96 2.18 1.40
N LYS A 26 8.00 2.16 2.25
CA LYS A 26 8.55 3.37 2.88
C LYS A 26 9.05 4.41 1.89
N PHE A 27 9.66 3.97 0.78
CA PHE A 27 10.16 4.88 -0.27
C PHE A 27 9.04 5.50 -1.11
N ASN A 28 7.84 4.91 -1.16
CA ASN A 28 6.72 5.41 -1.97
C ASN A 28 5.70 6.22 -1.17
N LEU A 29 6.00 6.50 0.10
CA LEU A 29 5.19 7.40 0.88
C LEU A 29 5.31 8.83 0.32
N VAL A 30 4.16 9.43 0.05
CA VAL A 30 4.06 10.83 -0.34
C VAL A 30 3.41 11.61 0.79
N VAL A 31 3.93 12.81 1.05
CA VAL A 31 3.32 13.70 2.05
C VAL A 31 2.03 14.27 1.45
N CYS A 32 0.89 13.78 1.91
CA CYS A 32 -0.41 14.30 1.54
C CYS A 32 -0.77 15.54 2.37
N ARG A 33 -1.54 16.45 1.78
CA ARG A 33 -2.31 17.42 2.59
C ARG A 33 -3.30 16.65 3.46
N PRO A 34 -3.60 17.11 4.68
CA PRO A 34 -4.64 16.49 5.50
C PRO A 34 -5.91 16.30 4.67
N SER A 35 -6.38 15.07 4.54
CA SER A 35 -7.71 14.84 4.01
C SER A 35 -8.68 15.57 4.93
N ARG A 36 -9.67 16.30 4.37
CA ARG A 36 -10.83 16.70 5.16
C ARG A 36 -11.32 15.43 5.82
N SER A 37 -11.32 15.38 7.15
CA SER A 37 -11.77 14.23 7.90
C SER A 37 -13.15 13.85 7.37
N LEU A 38 -13.23 12.75 6.63
CA LEU A 38 -14.51 12.07 6.48
C LEU A 38 -14.84 11.66 7.92
N SER A 39 -15.85 12.28 8.49
CA SER A 39 -16.43 11.88 9.76
C SER A 39 -16.66 10.37 9.68
N LEU A 40 -15.81 9.59 10.34
CA LEU A 40 -16.00 8.13 10.49
C LEU A 40 -17.37 7.81 11.12
N GLU A 41 -18.00 8.82 11.73
CA GLU A 41 -19.37 8.83 12.24
C GLU A 41 -20.44 8.57 11.15
N GLU A 42 -20.22 8.98 9.90
CA GLU A 42 -21.18 8.75 8.80
C GLU A 42 -21.21 7.29 8.31
N TYR A 43 -20.09 6.57 8.38
CA TYR A 43 -20.03 5.15 7.99
C TYR A 43 -20.57 4.20 9.06
N ALA A 44 -20.55 4.59 10.34
CA ALA A 44 -21.07 3.78 11.43
C ALA A 44 -22.61 3.83 11.58
N SER A 45 -23.26 4.83 10.99
CA SER A 45 -24.73 5.02 11.07
C SER A 45 -25.50 4.64 9.80
N ALA A 46 -24.83 4.11 8.77
CA ALA A 46 -25.46 3.66 7.52
C ALA A 46 -25.55 2.13 7.40
N GLY A 47 -25.43 1.40 8.53
CA GLY A 47 -25.57 -0.06 8.63
C GLY A 47 -26.90 -0.47 9.27
#